data_AF-A0A9D8SBS7-F1
#
_entry.id   AF-A0A9D8SBS7-F1
#
_cell.length_a   1.000
_cell.length_b   1.000
_cell.length_c   1.000
_cell.angle_alpha   90.00
_cell.angle_beta   90.00
_cell.angle_gamma   90.00
#
_symmetry.space_group_name_H-M   'P 1'
#
loop_
_entity.id
_entity.type
_entity.pdbx_description
1 polymer ?
#
loop_
_entity_poly.entity_id
_entity_poly.type
_entity_poly.pdbx_seq_one_letter_code
_entity_poly.pdbx_strand_id
1 'polypeptide(L)'
;MSRKEKASKKKQRIIILLVIILLLLLLTLFLFVFKRDNDNSVISEPTLTVETPQKLSVAETDTFSLDVLISSLGEALYPAASMSISFDPSTLEFLGVEEGNVFVHNYGGESRVDRLLPDWSVNIEQSNKSGLINIMYLDITGGRKSFGKDLLAEDYNVVLRLRFRLRGSARVGDIYDIIVEDAVFAASDETQSLAMTTGTLKIINSKIVIGE
;
A
#
# COMPACT_ATOMS: atom_id res chain seq x y z
N MET A 1 49.10 -16.03 55.30
CA MET A 1 48.66 -15.15 54.19
C MET A 1 48.74 -13.70 54.61
N SER A 2 49.66 -12.93 54.03
CA SER A 2 49.99 -11.54 54.42
C SER A 2 48.88 -10.54 54.05
N ARG A 3 48.70 -9.47 54.84
CA ARG A 3 47.70 -8.39 54.60
C ARG A 3 47.79 -7.79 53.19
N LYS A 4 48.99 -7.74 52.59
CA LYS A 4 49.21 -7.29 51.20
C LYS A 4 48.52 -8.18 50.16
N GLU A 5 48.48 -9.49 50.39
CA GLU A 5 47.89 -10.46 49.45
C GLU A 5 46.35 -10.42 49.44
N LYS A 6 45.74 -10.19 50.61
CA LYS A 6 44.28 -9.97 50.74
C LYS A 6 43.82 -8.67 50.08
N ALA A 7 44.60 -7.60 50.18
CA ALA A 7 44.29 -6.31 49.56
C ALA A 7 44.36 -6.37 48.02
N SER A 8 45.33 -7.10 47.46
CA SER A 8 45.46 -7.33 46.02
C SER A 8 44.26 -8.09 45.44
N LYS A 9 43.86 -9.20 46.08
CA LYS A 9 42.69 -9.99 45.67
C LYS A 9 41.37 -9.19 45.76
N LYS A 10 41.24 -8.28 46.73
CA LYS A 10 40.06 -7.39 46.85
C LYS A 10 40.00 -6.35 45.72
N LYS A 11 41.12 -5.73 45.34
CA LYS A 11 41.19 -4.80 44.20
C LYS A 11 40.89 -5.50 42.87
N GLN A 12 41.42 -6.71 42.68
CA GLN A 12 41.17 -7.50 41.47
C GLN A 12 39.68 -7.87 41.31
N ARG A 13 38.98 -8.22 42.40
CA ARG A 13 37.54 -8.47 42.38
C ARG A 13 36.72 -7.23 42.02
N ILE A 14 37.10 -6.05 42.54
CA ILE A 14 36.40 -4.79 42.22
C ILE A 14 36.57 -4.44 40.73
N ILE A 15 37.77 -4.63 40.17
CA ILE A 15 38.03 -4.39 38.74
C ILE A 15 37.20 -5.33 37.87
N ILE A 16 37.14 -6.62 38.20
CA ILE A 16 36.31 -7.59 37.48
C ILE A 16 34.83 -7.19 37.51
N LEU A 17 34.33 -6.75 38.67
CA LEU A 17 32.94 -6.32 38.83
C LEU A 17 32.63 -5.08 37.98
N LEU A 18 33.54 -4.11 37.93
CA LEU A 18 33.42 -2.93 37.08
C LEU A 18 33.41 -3.27 35.59
N VAL A 19 34.25 -4.21 35.16
CA VAL A 19 34.29 -4.68 33.76
C VAL A 19 32.98 -5.37 33.37
N ILE A 20 32.41 -6.19 34.26
CA ILE A 20 31.12 -6.85 34.02
C ILE A 20 29.98 -5.82 33.91
N ILE A 21 29.96 -4.81 34.79
CA ILE A 21 28.96 -3.74 34.74
C ILE A 21 29.09 -2.94 33.42
N LEU A 22 30.32 -2.63 33.00
CA LEU A 22 30.56 -1.92 31.74
C LEU A 22 30.10 -2.75 30.53
N LEU A 23 30.36 -4.05 30.53
CA LEU A 23 29.90 -4.98 29.48
C LEU A 23 28.36 -5.07 29.43
N LEU A 24 27.70 -5.11 30.59
CA LEU A 24 26.24 -5.10 30.66
C LEU A 24 25.65 -3.80 30.12
N LEU A 25 26.25 -2.65 30.47
CA LEU A 25 25.82 -1.34 29.94
C LEU A 25 26.00 -1.26 28.41
N LEU A 26 27.14 -1.71 27.89
CA LEU A 26 27.40 -1.79 26.46
C LEU A 26 26.42 -2.72 25.75
N LEU A 27 26.10 -3.88 26.34
CA LEU A 27 25.12 -4.81 25.78
C LEU A 27 23.72 -4.19 25.76
N THR A 28 23.30 -3.50 26.82
CA THR A 28 22.00 -2.81 26.84
C THR A 28 21.94 -1.67 25.82
N LEU A 29 23.03 -0.91 25.65
CA LEU A 29 23.12 0.14 24.63
C LEU A 29 23.11 -0.45 23.23
N PHE A 30 23.84 -1.55 23.01
CA PHE A 30 23.86 -2.27 21.75
C PHE A 30 22.47 -2.79 21.39
N LEU A 31 21.75 -3.42 22.34
CA LEU A 31 20.38 -3.87 22.13
C LEU A 31 19.41 -2.71 21.90
N PHE A 32 19.60 -1.56 22.56
CA PHE A 32 18.80 -0.36 22.35
C PHE A 32 19.03 0.24 20.95
N VAL A 33 20.28 0.35 20.50
CA VAL A 33 20.63 0.84 19.17
C VAL A 33 20.17 -0.14 18.08
N PHE A 34 20.38 -1.45 18.25
CA PHE A 34 19.92 -2.46 17.29
C PHE A 34 18.40 -2.57 17.22
N LYS A 35 17.68 -2.42 18.35
CA LYS A 35 16.22 -2.30 18.31
C LYS A 35 15.77 -1.04 17.59
N ARG A 36 16.52 0.06 17.68
CA ARG A 36 16.20 1.32 17.03
C ARG A 36 16.43 1.27 15.51
N ASP A 37 17.43 0.53 15.04
CA ASP A 37 17.68 0.36 13.60
C ASP A 37 16.72 -0.64 12.94
N ASN A 38 16.18 -1.61 13.70
CA ASN A 38 15.14 -2.51 13.19
C ASN A 38 13.76 -1.82 13.01
N ASP A 39 13.58 -0.62 13.59
CA ASP A 39 12.35 0.17 13.48
C ASP A 39 12.46 1.28 12.42
N ASN A 40 13.63 1.42 11.80
CA ASN A 40 13.82 2.26 10.62
C ASN A 40 13.45 1.46 9.36
N SER A 41 12.21 0.95 9.30
CA SER A 41 11.60 0.82 7.98
C SER A 41 11.61 2.23 7.41
N VAL A 42 12.40 2.48 6.37
CA VAL A 42 12.24 3.69 5.57
C VAL A 42 10.76 3.70 5.21
N ILE A 43 9.95 4.54 5.86
CA ILE A 43 8.54 4.68 5.54
C ILE A 43 8.56 5.33 4.15
N SER A 44 8.62 4.48 3.13
CA SER A 44 8.43 4.91 1.77
C SER A 44 7.02 5.49 1.74
N GLU A 45 6.95 6.76 1.37
CA GLU A 45 5.70 7.49 1.20
C GLU A 45 4.69 6.63 0.43
N PRO A 46 3.47 6.45 0.96
CA PRO A 46 2.44 5.66 0.30
C PRO A 46 2.29 6.06 -1.17
N THR A 47 2.37 5.08 -2.05
CA THR A 47 2.34 5.29 -3.49
C THR A 47 1.25 4.40 -4.10
N LEU A 48 0.29 5.03 -4.78
CA LEU A 48 -0.70 4.35 -5.60
C LEU A 48 -0.18 4.25 -7.03
N THR A 49 -0.12 3.03 -7.57
CA THR A 49 0.40 2.76 -8.91
C THR A 49 -0.67 2.06 -9.73
N VAL A 50 -0.95 2.56 -10.93
CA VAL A 50 -1.67 1.77 -11.94
C VAL A 50 -0.62 1.00 -12.72
N GLU A 51 -0.67 -0.34 -12.68
CA GLU A 51 0.34 -1.17 -13.34
C GLU A 51 0.26 -1.00 -14.85
N THR A 52 1.43 -0.92 -15.48
CA THR A 52 1.54 -0.92 -16.94
C THR A 52 1.68 -2.36 -17.41
N PRO A 53 0.74 -2.88 -18.22
CA PRO A 53 0.82 -4.25 -18.68
C PRO A 53 2.04 -4.41 -19.59
N GLN A 54 2.62 -5.61 -19.61
CA GLN A 54 3.54 -5.97 -20.69
C GLN A 54 2.78 -5.86 -22.01
N LYS A 55 3.40 -5.26 -23.03
CA LYS A 55 2.80 -4.89 -24.33
C LYS A 55 1.64 -5.81 -24.71
N LEU A 56 0.45 -5.24 -24.93
CA LEU A 56 -0.73 -6.02 -25.30
C LEU A 56 -0.56 -6.52 -26.74
N SER A 57 -0.50 -7.84 -26.93
CA SER A 57 -0.47 -8.46 -28.25
C SER A 57 -1.89 -8.44 -28.83
N VAL A 58 -2.01 -7.99 -30.08
CA VAL A 58 -3.29 -7.65 -30.72
C VAL A 58 -4.02 -8.91 -31.17
N ALA A 59 -4.91 -9.41 -30.32
CA ALA A 59 -6.21 -9.88 -30.77
C ALA A 59 -7.24 -8.84 -30.29
N GLU A 60 -7.84 -8.10 -31.22
CA GLU A 60 -8.68 -6.89 -31.02
C GLU A 60 -9.89 -7.03 -30.05
N THR A 61 -10.09 -8.19 -29.40
CA THR A 61 -11.29 -8.48 -28.60
C THR A 61 -11.04 -8.88 -27.16
N ASP A 62 -9.79 -9.15 -26.79
CA ASP A 62 -9.53 -9.70 -25.46
C ASP A 62 -9.58 -8.61 -24.40
N THR A 63 -10.35 -8.88 -23.37
CA THR A 63 -10.41 -8.05 -22.18
C THR A 63 -9.09 -8.18 -21.44
N PHE A 64 -8.58 -7.06 -20.94
CA PHE A 64 -7.41 -7.04 -20.08
C PHE A 64 -7.71 -6.29 -18.78
N SER A 65 -6.84 -6.48 -17.80
CA SER A 65 -6.97 -5.86 -16.49
C SER A 65 -5.71 -5.05 -16.17
N LEU A 66 -5.88 -3.93 -15.48
CA LEU A 66 -4.81 -3.12 -14.91
C LEU A 66 -4.91 -3.17 -13.40
N ASP A 67 -3.87 -3.69 -12.75
CA ASP A 67 -3.84 -3.77 -11.29
C ASP A 67 -3.54 -2.37 -10.72
N VAL A 68 -4.30 -1.96 -9.70
CA VAL A 68 -4.07 -0.73 -8.95
C VAL A 68 -3.44 -1.11 -7.62
N LEU A 69 -2.17 -0.77 -7.45
CA LEU A 69 -1.35 -1.17 -6.31
C LEU A 69 -1.15 -0.06 -5.30
N ILE A 70 -1.08 -0.41 -4.01
CA ILE A 70 -0.65 0.49 -2.94
C ILE A 70 0.64 -0.01 -2.31
N SER A 71 1.68 0.82 -2.25
CA SER A 71 2.97 0.38 -1.70
C SER A 71 2.96 0.19 -0.18
N SER A 72 2.24 1.06 0.53
CA SER A 72 2.16 1.08 1.99
C SER A 72 0.94 1.88 2.44
N LEU A 73 0.54 1.68 3.70
CA LEU A 73 -0.42 2.51 4.41
C LEU A 73 0.22 3.01 5.71
N GLY A 74 -0.29 4.12 6.24
CA GLY A 74 0.09 4.60 7.57
C GLY A 74 -0.51 3.76 8.69
N GLU A 75 -0.23 4.13 9.94
CA GLU A 75 -0.77 3.47 11.14
C GLU A 75 -2.26 3.75 11.39
N ALA A 76 -2.87 4.65 10.60
CA ALA A 76 -4.28 4.98 10.70
C ALA A 76 -5.16 3.88 10.08
N LEU A 77 -6.44 3.93 10.42
CA LEU A 77 -7.49 3.14 9.76
C LEU A 77 -8.19 4.02 8.72
N TYR A 78 -8.43 3.45 7.54
CA TYR A 78 -9.03 4.16 6.42
C TYR A 78 -10.40 3.56 6.10
N PRO A 79 -11.50 4.07 6.69
CA PRO A 79 -12.85 3.60 6.43
C PRO A 79 -13.39 3.97 5.04
N ALA A 80 -12.74 4.89 4.31
CA ALA A 80 -13.17 5.25 2.98
C ALA A 80 -11.96 5.40 2.04
N ALA A 81 -12.18 5.09 0.77
CA ALA A 81 -11.22 5.32 -0.29
C ALA A 81 -11.94 5.74 -1.58
N SER A 82 -11.35 6.65 -2.34
CA SER A 82 -11.89 7.08 -3.62
C SER A 82 -10.79 7.33 -4.64
N MET A 83 -11.10 7.09 -5.90
CA MET A 83 -10.17 7.29 -7.03
C MET A 83 -10.93 7.85 -8.24
N SER A 84 -10.31 8.82 -8.91
CA SER A 84 -10.75 9.37 -10.19
C SER A 84 -9.69 9.07 -11.23
N ILE A 85 -10.03 8.30 -12.27
CA ILE A 85 -9.07 7.81 -13.27
C ILE A 85 -9.58 8.14 -14.67
N SER A 86 -8.83 8.93 -15.43
CA SER A 86 -9.16 9.30 -16.80
C SER A 86 -8.59 8.31 -17.82
N PHE A 87 -9.34 8.11 -18.90
CA PHE A 87 -8.98 7.29 -20.05
C PHE A 87 -9.68 7.85 -21.30
N ASP A 88 -9.22 7.48 -22.49
CA ASP A 88 -9.88 7.85 -23.75
C ASP A 88 -10.98 6.84 -24.12
N PRO A 89 -12.27 7.21 -24.02
CA PRO A 89 -13.37 6.30 -24.30
C PRO A 89 -13.58 6.02 -25.79
N SER A 90 -12.86 6.72 -26.68
CA SER A 90 -12.89 6.43 -28.12
C SER A 90 -12.02 5.24 -28.51
N THR A 91 -10.99 4.95 -27.70
CA THR A 91 -9.99 3.88 -27.93
C THR A 91 -10.07 2.76 -26.91
N LEU A 92 -10.68 3.01 -25.74
CA LEU A 92 -10.88 2.03 -24.68
C LEU A 92 -12.33 1.96 -24.22
N GLU A 93 -12.75 0.78 -23.82
CA GLU A 93 -13.99 0.52 -23.11
C GLU A 93 -13.68 0.06 -21.70
N PHE A 94 -14.15 0.81 -20.71
CA PHE A 94 -14.10 0.38 -19.32
C PHE A 94 -15.22 -0.61 -19.04
N LEU A 95 -14.89 -1.78 -18.50
CA LEU A 95 -15.83 -2.88 -18.25
C LEU A 95 -16.24 -3.00 -16.78
N GLY A 96 -15.53 -2.33 -15.87
CA GLY A 96 -15.78 -2.39 -14.43
C GLY A 96 -14.53 -2.65 -13.62
N VAL A 97 -14.74 -2.89 -12.33
CA VAL A 97 -13.69 -3.21 -11.36
C VAL A 97 -13.79 -4.68 -10.95
N GLU A 98 -12.65 -5.34 -10.81
CA GLU A 98 -12.54 -6.64 -10.14
C GLU A 98 -11.88 -6.46 -8.77
N GLU A 99 -12.18 -7.40 -7.88
CA GLU A 99 -11.58 -7.44 -6.55
C GLU A 99 -10.05 -7.54 -6.65
N GLY A 100 -9.36 -6.82 -5.77
CA GLY A 100 -7.93 -6.95 -5.55
C GLY A 100 -7.59 -8.09 -4.60
N ASN A 101 -6.47 -7.96 -3.88
CA ASN A 101 -6.08 -8.85 -2.79
C ASN A 101 -5.92 -8.12 -1.44
N VAL A 102 -6.03 -6.79 -1.42
CA VAL A 102 -6.01 -5.99 -0.19
C VAL A 102 -7.38 -6.10 0.49
N PHE A 103 -7.36 -6.60 1.73
CA PHE A 103 -8.56 -6.72 2.54
C PHE A 103 -8.84 -5.43 3.33
N VAL A 104 -10.08 -5.31 3.78
CA VAL A 104 -10.49 -4.49 4.91
C VAL A 104 -10.72 -5.36 6.14
N HIS A 105 -10.68 -4.75 7.32
CA HIS A 105 -11.07 -5.41 8.56
C HIS A 105 -12.51 -5.95 8.48
N ASN A 106 -12.84 -6.90 9.36
CA ASN A 106 -14.21 -7.40 9.49
C ASN A 106 -14.59 -7.55 10.97
N TYR A 107 -14.41 -6.49 11.76
CA TYR A 107 -14.67 -6.53 13.18
C TYR A 107 -16.17 -6.76 13.48
N GLY A 108 -16.48 -7.83 14.20
CA GLY A 108 -17.86 -8.15 14.57
C GLY A 108 -18.77 -8.50 13.39
N GLY A 109 -18.18 -8.98 12.28
CA GLY A 109 -18.92 -9.58 11.18
C GLY A 109 -19.49 -10.96 11.55
N GLU A 110 -20.48 -11.43 10.78
CA GLU A 110 -21.09 -12.76 10.98
C GLU A 110 -20.15 -13.90 10.57
N SER A 111 -19.17 -13.60 9.70
CA SER A 111 -18.15 -14.55 9.26
C SER A 111 -17.05 -14.72 10.31
N ARG A 112 -16.52 -15.94 10.44
CA ARG A 112 -15.37 -16.26 11.31
C ARG A 112 -14.03 -15.75 10.78
N VAL A 113 -14.04 -15.03 9.66
CA VAL A 113 -12.84 -14.49 9.03
C VAL A 113 -12.78 -12.99 9.32
N ASP A 114 -11.71 -12.56 10.00
CA ASP A 114 -11.52 -11.19 10.49
C ASP A 114 -11.15 -10.17 9.40
N ARG A 115 -11.21 -10.59 8.13
CA ARG A 115 -10.89 -9.80 6.94
C ARG A 115 -11.85 -10.09 5.79
N LEU A 116 -12.09 -9.10 4.96
CA LEU A 116 -13.11 -9.08 3.90
C LEU A 116 -12.57 -8.26 2.72
N LEU A 117 -12.93 -8.60 1.48
CA LEU A 117 -12.60 -7.76 0.33
C LEU A 117 -13.51 -6.51 0.28
N PRO A 118 -12.97 -5.33 -0.02
CA PRO A 118 -13.78 -4.11 -0.13
C PRO A 118 -14.80 -4.22 -1.27
N ASP A 119 -16.01 -3.72 -1.03
CA ASP A 119 -17.07 -3.61 -2.05
C ASP A 119 -17.02 -2.23 -2.71
N TRP A 120 -16.51 -2.18 -3.94
CA TRP A 120 -16.27 -0.93 -4.67
C TRP A 120 -17.51 -0.50 -5.46
N SER A 121 -17.91 0.75 -5.29
CA SER A 121 -18.96 1.41 -6.08
C SER A 121 -18.37 2.13 -7.29
N VAL A 122 -18.91 1.87 -8.48
CA VAL A 122 -18.53 2.52 -9.74
C VAL A 122 -19.72 2.56 -10.72
N ASN A 123 -19.82 3.62 -11.53
CA ASN A 123 -20.83 3.72 -12.60
C ASN A 123 -20.18 3.54 -13.98
N ILE A 124 -20.23 2.31 -14.51
CA ILE A 124 -19.56 1.92 -15.76
C ILE A 124 -20.09 2.72 -16.97
N GLU A 125 -21.42 2.93 -17.05
CA GLU A 125 -22.03 3.65 -18.18
C GLU A 125 -21.56 5.10 -18.22
N GLN A 126 -21.63 5.80 -17.08
CA GLN A 126 -21.18 7.18 -16.99
C GLN A 126 -19.68 7.29 -17.26
N SER A 127 -18.87 6.34 -16.77
CA SER A 127 -17.43 6.35 -17.01
C SER A 127 -17.06 6.24 -18.47
N ASN A 128 -17.73 5.37 -19.24
CA ASN A 128 -17.52 5.29 -20.68
C ASN A 128 -18.06 6.51 -21.43
N LYS A 129 -19.09 7.19 -20.90
CA LYS A 129 -19.61 8.42 -21.50
C LYS A 129 -18.66 9.61 -21.33
N SER A 130 -18.00 9.73 -20.18
CA SER A 130 -17.14 10.88 -19.87
C SER A 130 -15.65 10.62 -20.02
N GLY A 131 -15.20 9.37 -20.16
CA GLY A 131 -13.78 9.01 -20.10
C GLY A 131 -13.19 9.16 -18.69
N LEU A 132 -14.03 9.09 -17.65
CA LEU A 132 -13.62 9.30 -16.26
C LEU A 132 -14.24 8.24 -15.34
N ILE A 133 -13.38 7.43 -14.73
CA ILE A 133 -13.76 6.37 -13.80
C ILE A 133 -13.73 6.94 -12.39
N ASN A 134 -14.89 7.02 -11.74
CA ASN A 134 -15.00 7.41 -10.35
C ASN A 134 -15.35 6.18 -9.52
N ILE A 135 -14.43 5.75 -8.66
CA ILE A 135 -14.54 4.56 -7.83
C ILE A 135 -14.56 4.99 -6.37
N MET A 136 -15.45 4.42 -5.57
CA MET A 136 -15.55 4.72 -4.15
C MET A 136 -15.78 3.46 -3.32
N TYR A 137 -15.07 3.39 -2.20
CA TYR A 137 -15.33 2.48 -1.09
C TYR A 137 -15.71 3.30 0.14
N LEU A 138 -16.75 2.88 0.85
CA LEU A 138 -17.20 3.53 2.08
C LEU A 138 -17.66 2.50 3.10
N ASP A 139 -16.99 2.50 4.25
CA ASP A 139 -17.41 1.73 5.42
C ASP A 139 -18.58 2.40 6.15
N ILE A 140 -19.78 1.87 5.93
CA ILE A 140 -21.02 2.27 6.62
C ILE A 140 -21.18 1.63 8.01
N THR A 141 -20.22 0.81 8.46
CA THR A 141 -20.29 0.03 9.70
C THR A 141 -19.56 0.68 10.88
N GLY A 142 -19.08 1.91 10.71
CA GLY A 142 -18.47 2.72 11.77
C GLY A 142 -17.00 2.38 12.04
N GLY A 143 -16.23 2.05 10.99
CA GLY A 143 -14.79 1.75 11.08
C GLY A 143 -14.47 0.26 11.20
N ARG A 144 -15.48 -0.61 11.28
CA ARG A 144 -15.29 -2.07 11.42
C ARG A 144 -14.82 -2.73 10.13
N LYS A 145 -14.93 -2.04 8.99
CA LYS A 145 -14.45 -2.46 7.67
C LYS A 145 -13.51 -1.41 7.09
N SER A 146 -12.43 -1.12 7.79
CA SER A 146 -11.43 -0.14 7.37
C SER A 146 -10.21 -0.82 6.77
N PHE A 147 -9.53 -0.17 5.83
CA PHE A 147 -8.18 -0.57 5.46
C PHE A 147 -7.22 -0.27 6.60
N GLY A 148 -6.18 -1.08 6.74
CA GLY A 148 -5.09 -0.89 7.70
C GLY A 148 -3.80 -1.47 7.16
N LYS A 149 -2.67 -0.95 7.64
CA LYS A 149 -1.33 -1.39 7.25
C LYS A 149 -1.09 -2.88 7.51
N ASP A 150 -1.68 -3.42 8.58
CA ASP A 150 -1.60 -4.82 8.98
C ASP A 150 -2.29 -5.80 8.00
N LEU A 151 -3.11 -5.27 7.08
CA LEU A 151 -3.79 -6.05 6.04
C LEU A 151 -3.02 -6.09 4.71
N LEU A 152 -1.91 -5.38 4.60
CA LEU A 152 -1.03 -5.42 3.44
C LEU A 152 -0.10 -6.63 3.49
N ALA A 153 0.11 -7.25 2.34
CA ALA A 153 1.22 -8.19 2.12
C ALA A 153 2.52 -7.42 1.87
N GLU A 154 3.68 -8.06 2.06
CA GLU A 154 4.98 -7.39 1.92
C GLU A 154 5.31 -7.00 0.45
N ASP A 155 4.81 -7.75 -0.56
CA ASP A 155 5.40 -7.69 -1.91
C ASP A 155 4.44 -7.38 -3.08
N TYR A 156 3.11 -7.38 -2.89
CA TYR A 156 2.15 -7.15 -3.99
C TYR A 156 0.72 -6.87 -3.48
N ASN A 157 0.38 -5.59 -3.33
CA ASN A 157 -0.87 -5.13 -2.72
C ASN A 157 -1.80 -4.49 -3.74
N VAL A 158 -2.62 -5.31 -4.38
CA VAL A 158 -3.63 -4.90 -5.36
C VAL A 158 -4.89 -4.47 -4.64
N VAL A 159 -5.20 -3.18 -4.69
CA VAL A 159 -6.39 -2.58 -4.10
C VAL A 159 -7.64 -2.99 -4.89
N LEU A 160 -7.54 -2.90 -6.22
CA LEU A 160 -8.58 -3.30 -7.17
C LEU A 160 -7.94 -3.53 -8.55
N ARG A 161 -8.69 -4.11 -9.49
CA ARG A 161 -8.26 -4.23 -10.89
C ARG A 161 -9.25 -3.54 -11.81
N LEU A 162 -8.75 -2.69 -12.70
CA LEU A 162 -9.57 -2.03 -13.71
C LEU A 162 -9.67 -2.94 -14.92
N ARG A 163 -10.88 -3.31 -15.35
CA ARG A 163 -11.07 -4.07 -16.58
C ARG A 163 -11.32 -3.18 -17.77
N PHE A 164 -10.63 -3.47 -18.86
CA PHE A 164 -10.78 -2.78 -20.12
C PHE A 164 -10.91 -3.73 -21.30
N ARG A 165 -11.40 -3.18 -22.40
CA ARG A 165 -11.35 -3.76 -23.74
C ARG A 165 -10.95 -2.65 -24.71
N LEU A 166 -10.20 -3.00 -25.76
CA LEU A 166 -9.89 -2.05 -26.83
C LEU A 166 -11.15 -1.71 -27.63
N ARG A 167 -11.32 -0.44 -28.00
CA ARG A 167 -12.31 0.03 -28.97
C ARG A 167 -11.61 0.51 -30.25
N GLY A 168 -12.32 0.36 -31.37
CA GLY A 168 -11.80 0.78 -32.67
C GLY A 168 -10.68 -0.14 -33.18
N SER A 169 -9.92 0.35 -34.14
CA SER A 169 -8.84 -0.40 -34.79
C SER A 169 -7.49 0.00 -34.18
N ALA A 170 -7.19 -0.53 -33.00
CA ALA A 170 -5.91 -0.35 -32.33
C ALA A 170 -4.77 -0.89 -33.21
N ARG A 171 -3.66 -0.14 -33.27
CA ARG A 171 -2.51 -0.48 -34.11
C ARG A 171 -1.28 -0.73 -33.26
N VAL A 172 -0.39 -1.60 -33.73
CA VAL A 172 0.94 -1.78 -33.14
C VAL A 172 1.62 -0.42 -33.03
N GLY A 173 2.10 -0.10 -31.82
CA GLY A 173 2.72 1.17 -31.50
C GLY A 173 1.77 2.24 -30.93
N ASP A 174 0.46 2.01 -30.93
CA ASP A 174 -0.48 2.90 -30.24
C ASP A 174 -0.20 2.90 -28.73
N ILE A 175 -0.37 4.07 -28.12
CA ILE A 175 -0.19 4.30 -26.68
C ILE A 175 -1.46 4.95 -26.14
N TYR A 176 -2.05 4.34 -25.12
CA TYR A 176 -3.23 4.88 -24.44
C TYR A 176 -2.89 5.20 -22.99
N ASP A 177 -3.16 6.44 -22.59
CA ASP A 177 -2.89 6.94 -21.24
C ASP A 177 -3.99 6.53 -20.26
N ILE A 178 -3.58 6.11 -19.07
CA ILE A 178 -4.46 5.88 -17.91
C ILE A 178 -3.92 6.72 -16.76
N ILE A 179 -4.65 7.78 -16.41
CA ILE A 179 -4.16 8.83 -15.52
C ILE A 179 -5.05 8.89 -14.28
N VAL A 180 -4.45 8.80 -13.10
CA VAL A 180 -5.16 9.06 -11.85
C VAL A 180 -5.20 10.58 -11.64
N GLU A 181 -6.40 11.15 -11.72
CA GLU A 181 -6.66 12.58 -11.56
C GLU A 181 -6.79 12.97 -10.09
N ASP A 182 -7.32 12.06 -9.27
CA ASP A 182 -7.40 12.20 -7.83
C ASP A 182 -7.46 10.82 -7.15
N ALA A 183 -6.93 10.73 -5.94
CA ALA A 183 -7.05 9.54 -5.11
C ALA A 183 -6.90 9.89 -3.64
N VAL A 184 -7.76 9.28 -2.81
CA VAL A 184 -7.83 9.50 -1.37
C VAL A 184 -8.07 8.18 -0.64
N PHE A 185 -7.34 7.95 0.45
CA PHE A 185 -7.70 7.05 1.54
C PHE A 185 -7.95 7.91 2.78
N ALA A 186 -9.22 8.03 3.17
CA ALA A 186 -9.63 8.93 4.24
C ALA A 186 -9.56 8.21 5.59
N ALA A 187 -8.82 8.79 6.53
CA ALA A 187 -8.81 8.41 7.94
C ALA A 187 -9.79 9.29 8.73
N SER A 188 -10.11 8.89 9.96
CA SER A 188 -10.93 9.74 10.85
C SER A 188 -10.21 11.02 11.28
N ASP A 189 -8.88 10.98 11.39
CA ASP A 189 -8.03 12.17 11.52
C ASP A 189 -7.54 12.57 10.12
N GLU A 190 -7.98 13.75 9.66
CA GLU A 190 -7.62 14.27 8.34
C GLU A 190 -6.11 14.40 8.12
N THR A 191 -5.34 14.63 9.19
CA THR A 191 -3.87 14.75 9.10
C THR A 191 -3.19 13.42 8.79
N GLN A 192 -3.89 12.30 8.98
CA GLN A 192 -3.41 10.95 8.67
C GLN A 192 -3.97 10.41 7.36
N SER A 193 -4.86 11.14 6.70
CA SER A 193 -5.41 10.78 5.39
C SER A 193 -4.33 10.81 4.31
N LEU A 194 -4.42 9.85 3.40
CA LEU A 194 -3.55 9.79 2.22
C LEU A 194 -4.32 10.41 1.07
N ALA A 195 -3.82 11.49 0.48
CA ALA A 195 -4.43 12.13 -0.66
C ALA A 195 -3.38 12.66 -1.63
N MET A 196 -3.69 12.55 -2.92
CA MET A 196 -2.85 13.08 -3.99
C MET A 196 -2.70 14.61 -3.86
N THR A 197 -3.81 15.31 -3.59
CA THR A 197 -3.86 16.78 -3.54
C THR A 197 -3.06 17.39 -2.39
N THR A 198 -2.91 16.66 -1.27
CA THR A 198 -2.09 17.06 -0.12
C THR A 198 -0.67 16.52 -0.19
N GLY A 199 -0.35 15.71 -1.21
CA GLY A 199 0.97 15.08 -1.38
C GLY A 199 1.29 14.02 -0.33
N THR A 200 0.28 13.45 0.34
CA THR A 200 0.47 12.32 1.28
C THR A 200 0.30 10.97 0.59
N LEU A 201 -0.18 10.97 -0.65
CA LEU A 201 -0.25 9.82 -1.54
C LEU A 201 0.44 10.17 -2.87
N LYS A 202 1.53 9.47 -3.18
CA LYS A 202 2.18 9.56 -4.50
C LYS A 202 1.41 8.76 -5.53
N ILE A 203 1.44 9.22 -6.77
CA ILE A 203 0.74 8.60 -7.89
C ILE A 203 1.73 8.20 -8.98
N ILE A 204 1.59 6.98 -9.49
CA ILE A 204 2.26 6.51 -10.71
C ILE A 204 1.18 6.09 -11.70
N ASN A 205 1.10 6.83 -12.81
CA ASN A 205 0.15 6.59 -13.90
C ASN A 205 0.61 5.44 -14.80
N SER A 206 -0.30 4.92 -15.62
CA SER A 206 -0.04 3.82 -16.54
C SER A 206 -0.14 4.27 -17.99
N LYS A 207 0.57 3.55 -18.87
CA LYS A 207 0.47 3.70 -20.32
C LYS A 207 0.29 2.33 -20.94
N ILE A 208 -0.83 2.10 -21.60
CA ILE A 208 -1.05 0.87 -22.35
C ILE A 208 -0.32 1.01 -23.68
N VAL A 209 0.59 0.08 -23.98
CA VAL A 209 1.31 0.04 -25.26
C VAL A 209 0.88 -1.18 -26.04
N ILE A 210 0.42 -0.97 -27.27
CA ILE A 210 0.05 -2.05 -28.18
C ILE A 210 1.31 -2.58 -28.87
N GLY A 211 1.59 -3.87 -28.70
CA GLY A 211 2.76 -4.55 -29.23
C GLY A 211 2.43 -5.59 -30.29
N GLU A 212 3.49 -6.15 -30.89
CA GLU A 212 3.43 -7.37 -31.70
C GLU A 212 3.06 -8.58 -30.83
#